data_AF-A0A7J4NEY9-F1
#
_entry.id   AF-A0A7J4NEY9-F1
#
_cell.length_a   1.000
_cell.length_b   1.000
_cell.length_c   1.000
_cell.angle_alpha   90.00
_cell.angle_beta   90.00
_cell.angle_gamma   90.00
#
_symmetry.space_group_name_H-M   'P 1'
#
loop_
_entity.id
_entity.type
_entity.pdbx_description
1 polymer ?
#
loop_
_entity_poly.entity_id
_entity_poly.type
_entity_poly.pdbx_seq_one_letter_code
_entity_poly.pdbx_strand_id
1 'polypeptide(L)'
;MDRALFPDKELMKDLTNPEFKALTLLVSVLINSKRCTVKEGVISVNYDEKVSIHLYVMETISRKIRETDFNSRWNQHLKVTARSRIDPNRPPLDVCIVSGDEQLPILDSAFAFVMMVESDFIRMPETLTNAIEDLKLSEEELELKRAREREGRHERRLAEKLRLQKELEEQRTLTFDFECHKGRIDNFTWRQLLEEHQRELTPTSPLQNMVFEYRSKLIGGLE
;
A
#
# COMPACT_ATOMS: atom_id res chain seq x y z
N MET A 1 -30.78 -2.76 -17.85
CA MET A 1 -29.47 -2.78 -17.20
C MET A 1 -29.23 -1.48 -16.44
N ASP A 2 -29.35 -0.30 -17.06
CA ASP A 2 -29.07 1.00 -16.42
C ASP A 2 -29.84 1.24 -15.12
N ARG A 3 -31.16 0.99 -15.10
CA ARG A 3 -31.99 1.11 -13.89
C ARG A 3 -31.62 0.12 -12.79
N ALA A 4 -30.96 -0.98 -13.14
CA ALA A 4 -30.51 -1.99 -12.17
C ALA A 4 -29.12 -1.65 -11.60
N LEU A 5 -28.25 -0.95 -12.35
CA LEU A 5 -26.99 -0.41 -11.83
C LEU A 5 -27.17 0.91 -11.09
N PHE A 6 -28.05 1.80 -11.56
CA PHE A 6 -28.31 3.11 -10.95
C PHE A 6 -29.81 3.24 -10.67
N PRO A 7 -30.31 2.63 -9.59
CA PRO A 7 -31.70 2.79 -9.18
C PRO A 7 -32.02 4.24 -8.77
N ASP A 8 -31.03 4.98 -8.27
CA ASP A 8 -31.15 6.41 -7.95
C ASP A 8 -30.71 7.28 -9.14
N LYS A 9 -31.67 8.02 -9.70
CA LYS A 9 -31.46 8.90 -10.86
C LYS A 9 -30.80 10.23 -10.51
N GLU A 10 -30.84 10.66 -9.25
CA GLU A 10 -30.19 11.89 -8.83
C GLU A 10 -28.67 11.71 -8.84
N LEU A 11 -28.18 10.57 -8.35
CA LEU A 11 -26.77 10.19 -8.39
C LEU A 11 -26.18 10.14 -9.80
N MET A 12 -26.99 9.86 -10.83
CA MET A 12 -26.54 9.89 -12.22
C MET A 12 -26.26 11.30 -12.74
N LYS A 13 -26.89 12.34 -12.18
CA LYS A 13 -26.69 13.74 -12.60
C LYS A 13 -25.39 14.31 -12.07
N ASP A 14 -24.90 13.78 -10.95
CA ASP A 14 -23.67 14.22 -10.29
C ASP A 14 -22.40 13.57 -10.87
N LEU A 15 -22.55 12.67 -11.86
CA LEU A 15 -21.43 12.03 -12.53
C LEU A 15 -20.71 12.99 -13.48
N THR A 16 -19.39 12.95 -13.47
CA THR A 16 -18.56 13.67 -14.45
C THR A 16 -18.65 13.00 -15.84
N ASN A 17 -18.34 13.74 -16.91
CA ASN A 17 -18.36 13.20 -18.28
C ASN A 17 -17.52 11.92 -18.45
N PRO A 18 -16.29 11.81 -17.88
CA PRO A 18 -15.52 10.56 -17.92
C PRO A 18 -16.23 9.39 -17.23
N GLU A 19 -16.84 9.61 -16.07
CA GLU A 19 -17.60 8.58 -15.35
C GLU A 19 -18.82 8.12 -16.14
N PHE A 20 -19.54 9.04 -16.80
CA PHE A 20 -20.68 8.69 -17.64
C PHE A 20 -20.28 7.84 -18.86
N LYS A 21 -19.12 8.13 -19.46
CA LYS A 21 -18.57 7.32 -20.55
C LYS A 21 -18.18 5.92 -20.06
N ALA A 22 -17.49 5.83 -18.92
CA ALA A 22 -17.14 4.58 -18.26
C ALA A 22 -18.38 3.76 -17.91
N LEU A 23 -19.45 4.40 -17.43
CA LEU A 23 -20.74 3.77 -17.17
C LEU A 23 -21.33 3.13 -18.42
N THR A 24 -21.33 3.87 -19.54
CA THR A 24 -21.87 3.38 -20.81
C THR A 24 -21.12 2.12 -21.27
N LEU A 25 -19.79 2.10 -21.11
CA LEU A 25 -18.97 0.92 -21.40
C LEU A 25 -19.29 -0.24 -20.46
N LEU A 26 -19.36 0.01 -19.15
CA LEU A 26 -19.71 -0.99 -18.15
C LEU A 26 -21.07 -1.65 -18.44
N VAL A 27 -22.09 -0.85 -18.75
CA VAL A 27 -23.42 -1.32 -19.14
C VAL A 27 -23.34 -2.20 -20.38
N SER A 28 -22.59 -1.79 -21.40
CA SER A 28 -22.47 -2.53 -22.65
C SER A 28 -21.88 -3.93 -22.45
N VAL A 29 -20.89 -4.06 -21.56
CA VAL A 29 -20.30 -5.37 -21.22
C VAL A 29 -21.25 -6.19 -20.37
N LEU A 30 -21.93 -5.57 -19.39
CA LEU A 30 -22.87 -6.28 -18.53
C LEU A 30 -24.08 -6.82 -19.28
N ILE A 31 -24.56 -6.14 -20.32
CA ILE A 31 -25.62 -6.65 -21.23
C ILE A 31 -25.19 -7.96 -21.90
N ASN A 32 -23.91 -8.08 -22.25
CA ASN A 32 -23.36 -9.23 -22.96
C ASN A 32 -22.78 -10.30 -22.03
N SER A 33 -22.61 -9.99 -20.74
CA SER A 33 -22.08 -10.88 -19.73
C SER A 33 -23.07 -12.00 -19.42
N LYS A 34 -22.57 -13.24 -19.39
CA LYS A 34 -23.35 -14.42 -18.98
C LYS A 34 -23.11 -14.80 -17.52
N ARG A 35 -22.05 -14.26 -16.90
CA ARG A 35 -21.61 -14.62 -15.55
C ARG A 35 -22.05 -13.62 -14.49
N CYS A 36 -22.20 -12.35 -14.87
CA CYS A 36 -22.59 -11.29 -13.97
C CYS A 36 -24.11 -11.15 -13.89
N THR A 37 -24.61 -10.92 -12.67
CA THR A 37 -26.00 -10.55 -12.42
C THR A 37 -26.03 -9.19 -11.74
N VAL A 38 -26.96 -8.32 -12.13
CA VAL A 38 -27.03 -6.95 -11.60
C VAL A 38 -28.36 -6.74 -10.90
N LYS A 39 -28.31 -6.34 -9.63
CA LYS A 39 -29.48 -5.98 -8.84
C LYS A 39 -29.15 -4.80 -7.93
N GLU A 40 -29.99 -3.76 -7.94
CA GLU A 40 -29.94 -2.62 -7.02
C GLU A 40 -28.55 -1.97 -6.86
N GLY A 41 -27.79 -1.83 -7.94
CA GLY A 41 -26.47 -1.22 -7.95
C GLY A 41 -25.33 -2.14 -7.52
N VAL A 42 -25.61 -3.44 -7.41
CA VAL A 42 -24.64 -4.48 -7.06
C VAL A 42 -24.47 -5.43 -8.24
N ILE A 43 -23.23 -5.61 -8.67
CA ILE A 43 -22.82 -6.63 -9.65
C ILE A 43 -22.42 -7.87 -8.86
N SER A 44 -23.13 -8.96 -9.04
CA SER A 44 -22.92 -10.23 -8.33
C SER A 44 -22.46 -11.30 -9.29
N VAL A 45 -21.41 -12.02 -8.92
CA VAL A 45 -20.83 -13.14 -9.67
C VAL A 45 -20.62 -14.33 -8.74
N ASN A 46 -20.93 -15.53 -9.23
CA ASN A 46 -20.53 -16.77 -8.56
C ASN A 46 -19.11 -17.12 -9.02
N TYR A 47 -18.14 -17.07 -8.10
CA TYR A 47 -16.76 -17.45 -8.40
C TYR A 47 -16.67 -18.97 -8.58
N ASP A 48 -17.21 -19.72 -7.60
CA ASP A 48 -17.32 -21.17 -7.64
C ASP A 48 -18.61 -21.63 -6.90
N GLU A 49 -18.72 -22.93 -6.64
CA GLU A 49 -19.84 -23.50 -5.88
C GLU A 49 -19.89 -23.00 -4.42
N LYS A 50 -18.74 -22.56 -3.88
CA LYS A 50 -18.55 -22.21 -2.48
C LYS A 50 -18.60 -20.71 -2.22
N VAL A 51 -18.24 -19.87 -3.19
CA VAL A 51 -18.01 -18.42 -3.00
C VAL A 51 -18.72 -17.60 -4.08
N SER A 52 -19.40 -16.54 -3.64
CA SER A 52 -19.91 -15.47 -4.50
C SER A 52 -19.20 -14.15 -4.19
N ILE A 53 -19.03 -13.32 -5.21
CA ILE A 53 -18.38 -12.01 -5.12
C ILE A 53 -19.40 -10.95 -5.55
N HIS A 54 -19.48 -9.88 -4.77
CA HIS A 54 -20.43 -8.79 -4.95
C HIS A 54 -19.69 -7.45 -5.01
N LEU A 55 -19.79 -6.76 -6.13
CA LEU A 55 -19.22 -5.42 -6.35
C LEU A 55 -20.33 -4.37 -6.17
N TYR A 56 -20.17 -3.48 -5.20
CA TYR A 56 -21.15 -2.45 -4.84
C TYR A 56 -20.84 -1.15 -5.59
N VAL A 57 -21.27 -1.08 -6.85
CA VAL A 57 -20.98 0.07 -7.74
C VAL A 57 -21.64 1.34 -7.20
N MET A 58 -22.92 1.27 -6.83
CA MET A 58 -23.65 2.43 -6.31
C MET A 58 -23.08 2.98 -5.02
N GLU A 59 -22.72 2.10 -4.08
CA GLU A 59 -22.15 2.52 -2.82
C GLU A 59 -20.77 3.17 -3.01
N THR A 60 -19.97 2.60 -3.92
CA THR A 60 -18.66 3.13 -4.29
C THR A 60 -18.76 4.56 -4.86
N ILE A 61 -19.73 4.80 -5.75
CA ILE A 61 -19.95 6.12 -6.36
C ILE A 61 -20.55 7.11 -5.36
N SER A 62 -21.53 6.67 -4.58
CA SER A 62 -22.16 7.49 -3.54
C SER A 62 -21.12 7.97 -2.53
N ARG A 63 -20.18 7.08 -2.15
CA ARG A 63 -19.06 7.44 -1.30
C ARG A 63 -18.18 8.50 -1.94
N LYS A 64 -17.75 8.30 -3.20
CA LYS A 64 -16.93 9.26 -3.95
C LYS A 64 -17.57 10.65 -4.06
N ILE A 65 -18.88 10.73 -4.26
CA ILE A 65 -19.61 12.01 -4.36
C ILE A 65 -19.73 12.70 -3.00
N ARG A 66 -19.95 11.93 -1.92
CA ARG A 66 -20.10 12.47 -0.55
C ARG A 66 -18.78 12.82 0.11
N GLU A 67 -17.70 12.08 -0.16
CA GLU A 67 -16.38 12.27 0.43
C GLU A 67 -15.57 13.29 -0.38
N THR A 68 -15.95 14.56 -0.27
CA THR A 68 -15.25 15.68 -0.92
C THR A 68 -14.00 16.15 -0.17
N ASP A 69 -13.87 15.90 1.15
CA ASP A 69 -12.94 16.74 1.95
C ASP A 69 -11.88 16.08 2.87
N PHE A 70 -11.84 14.75 3.14
CA PHE A 70 -10.94 14.28 4.22
C PHE A 70 -10.05 13.05 4.03
N ASN A 71 -10.10 12.30 2.92
CA ASN A 71 -9.05 11.32 2.55
C ASN A 71 -9.19 10.84 1.10
N SER A 72 -8.47 11.47 0.17
CA SER A 72 -8.51 11.15 -1.27
C SER A 72 -8.20 9.69 -1.63
N ARG A 73 -7.51 8.95 -0.75
CA ARG A 73 -7.08 7.57 -1.01
C ARG A 73 -8.24 6.57 -1.09
N TRP A 74 -9.33 6.76 -0.34
CA TRP A 74 -10.47 5.82 -0.35
C TRP A 74 -11.44 6.04 -1.51
N ASN A 75 -11.35 7.20 -2.18
CA ASN A 75 -12.18 7.57 -3.33
C ASN A 75 -11.89 6.75 -4.60
N GLN A 76 -10.84 5.93 -4.58
CA GLN A 76 -10.43 5.07 -5.71
C GLN A 76 -10.63 3.57 -5.42
N HIS A 77 -11.12 3.23 -4.23
CA HIS A 77 -11.33 1.85 -3.84
C HIS A 77 -12.72 1.40 -4.28
N LEU A 78 -12.80 0.33 -5.05
CA LEU A 78 -14.06 -0.38 -5.26
C LEU A 78 -14.42 -1.15 -3.99
N LYS A 79 -15.67 -1.00 -3.54
CA LYS A 79 -16.20 -1.85 -2.46
C LYS A 79 -16.65 -3.19 -3.04
N VAL A 80 -15.91 -4.23 -2.71
CA VAL A 80 -16.20 -5.62 -3.09
C VAL A 80 -16.41 -6.44 -1.83
N THR A 81 -17.34 -7.39 -1.85
CA THR A 81 -17.48 -8.36 -0.77
C THR A 81 -17.45 -9.76 -1.33
N ALA A 82 -16.75 -10.66 -0.64
CA ALA A 82 -16.79 -12.08 -0.91
C ALA A 82 -17.68 -12.75 0.15
N ARG A 83 -18.57 -13.64 -0.29
CA ARG A 83 -19.53 -14.32 0.58
C ARG A 83 -19.48 -15.82 0.37
N SER A 84 -19.58 -16.58 1.46
CA SER A 84 -19.77 -18.03 1.40
C SER A 84 -21.18 -18.37 0.94
N ARG A 85 -21.27 -19.30 -0.02
CA ARG A 85 -22.51 -19.89 -0.53
C ARG A 85 -22.91 -21.15 0.23
N ILE A 86 -21.94 -21.83 0.85
CA ILE A 86 -22.18 -23.05 1.64
C ILE A 86 -22.70 -22.69 3.03
N ASP A 87 -22.12 -21.65 3.65
CA ASP A 87 -22.50 -21.19 4.98
C ASP A 87 -23.02 -19.75 4.90
N PRO A 88 -24.36 -19.56 4.80
CA PRO A 88 -24.96 -18.24 4.73
C PRO A 88 -24.78 -17.40 6.01
N ASN A 89 -24.52 -18.05 7.15
CA ASN A 89 -24.32 -17.39 8.46
C ASN A 89 -22.90 -16.86 8.63
N ARG A 90 -21.94 -17.35 7.82
CA ARG A 90 -20.58 -16.83 7.82
C ARG A 90 -20.59 -15.35 7.38
N PRO A 91 -19.95 -14.44 8.15
CA PRO A 91 -19.89 -13.05 7.77
C PRO A 91 -19.16 -12.90 6.42
N PRO A 92 -19.65 -12.01 5.52
CA PRO A 92 -18.94 -11.70 4.29
C PRO A 92 -17.61 -11.01 4.60
N LEU A 93 -16.62 -11.22 3.73
CA LEU A 93 -15.33 -10.53 3.80
C LEU A 93 -15.34 -9.33 2.87
N ASP A 94 -15.14 -8.15 3.44
CA ASP A 94 -14.98 -6.91 2.68
C ASP A 94 -13.57 -6.85 2.06
N VAL A 95 -13.53 -6.64 0.75
CA VAL A 95 -12.32 -6.55 -0.07
C VAL A 95 -12.32 -5.19 -0.78
N CYS A 96 -11.18 -4.52 -0.76
CA CYS A 96 -10.96 -3.34 -1.59
C CYS A 96 -10.14 -3.71 -2.82
N ILE A 97 -10.60 -3.29 -3.99
CA ILE A 97 -9.83 -3.31 -5.23
C ILE A 97 -9.48 -1.85 -5.57
N VAL A 98 -8.19 -1.59 -5.75
CA VAL A 98 -7.66 -0.24 -6.01
C VAL A 98 -7.23 -0.15 -7.47
N SER A 99 -7.58 0.94 -8.14
CA SER A 99 -7.00 1.27 -9.45
C SER A 99 -5.53 1.62 -9.28
N GLY A 100 -4.66 1.13 -10.16
CA GLY A 100 -3.25 1.53 -10.17
C GLY A 100 -3.02 2.98 -10.63
N ASP A 101 -4.04 3.62 -11.23
CA ASP A 101 -3.99 4.98 -11.73
C ASP A 101 -5.13 5.81 -11.12
N GLU A 102 -4.74 6.89 -10.45
CA GLU A 102 -5.61 7.84 -9.75
C GLU A 102 -6.46 8.70 -10.71
N GLN A 103 -6.03 8.80 -11.97
CA GLN A 103 -6.66 9.66 -12.98
C GLN A 103 -7.83 8.97 -13.71
N LEU A 104 -7.96 7.64 -13.54
CA LEU A 104 -9.02 6.88 -14.19
C LEU A 104 -10.36 7.04 -13.46
N PRO A 105 -11.48 7.12 -14.20
CA PRO A 105 -12.82 7.01 -13.64
C PRO A 105 -12.95 5.76 -12.75
N ILE A 106 -13.64 5.86 -11.61
CA ILE A 106 -13.80 4.70 -10.72
C ILE A 106 -14.62 3.59 -11.38
N LEU A 107 -15.50 3.97 -12.30
CA LEU A 107 -16.25 3.05 -13.13
C LEU A 107 -15.40 2.26 -14.11
N ASP A 108 -14.21 2.73 -14.50
CA ASP A 108 -13.26 1.94 -15.30
C ASP A 108 -12.71 0.76 -14.49
N SER A 109 -12.49 0.94 -13.19
CA SER A 109 -12.14 -0.18 -12.30
C SER A 109 -13.28 -1.19 -12.21
N ALA A 110 -14.53 -0.73 -12.14
CA ALA A 110 -15.69 -1.62 -12.13
C ALA A 110 -15.81 -2.39 -13.47
N PHE A 111 -15.52 -1.72 -14.59
CA PHE A 111 -15.40 -2.36 -15.90
C PHE A 111 -14.28 -3.42 -15.92
N ALA A 112 -13.09 -3.08 -15.43
CA ALA A 112 -11.95 -4.00 -15.35
C ALA A 112 -12.29 -5.23 -14.49
N PHE A 113 -13.03 -5.05 -13.39
CA PHE A 113 -13.54 -6.17 -12.60
C PHE A 113 -14.45 -7.10 -13.42
N VAL A 114 -15.39 -6.56 -14.19
CA VAL A 114 -16.28 -7.37 -15.05
C VAL A 114 -15.47 -8.09 -16.13
N MET A 115 -14.50 -7.43 -16.75
CA MET A 115 -13.62 -8.05 -17.75
C MET A 115 -12.78 -9.18 -17.16
N MET A 116 -12.27 -9.00 -15.93
CA MET A 116 -11.57 -10.05 -15.19
C MET A 116 -12.49 -11.25 -14.94
N VAL A 117 -13.74 -11.01 -14.54
CA VAL A 117 -14.75 -12.07 -14.35
C VAL A 117 -15.01 -12.83 -15.65
N GLU A 118 -15.21 -12.13 -16.77
CA GLU A 118 -15.42 -12.78 -18.07
C GLU A 118 -14.19 -13.55 -18.55
N SER A 119 -13.00 -13.16 -18.09
CA SER A 119 -11.72 -13.81 -18.41
C SER A 119 -11.31 -14.88 -17.39
N ASP A 120 -12.27 -15.55 -16.74
CA ASP A 120 -12.00 -16.60 -15.74
C ASP A 120 -11.05 -16.18 -14.60
N PHE A 121 -11.19 -14.92 -14.15
CA PHE A 121 -10.40 -14.35 -13.06
C PHE A 121 -8.89 -14.31 -13.33
N ILE A 122 -8.47 -14.24 -14.61
CA ILE A 122 -7.09 -13.99 -14.98
C ILE A 122 -6.59 -12.69 -14.32
N ARG A 123 -5.43 -12.76 -13.64
CA ARG A 123 -4.77 -11.65 -12.92
C ARG A 123 -5.62 -11.03 -11.79
N MET A 124 -6.29 -11.88 -11.01
CA MET A 124 -7.04 -11.46 -9.83
C MET A 124 -6.14 -10.76 -8.77
N PRO A 125 -6.59 -9.64 -8.17
CA PRO A 125 -5.87 -8.99 -7.08
C PRO A 125 -5.67 -9.92 -5.88
N GLU A 126 -4.49 -9.86 -5.28
CA GLU A 126 -4.13 -10.70 -4.13
C GLU A 126 -5.10 -10.53 -2.95
N THR A 127 -5.63 -9.32 -2.74
CA THR A 127 -6.63 -9.05 -1.68
C THR A 127 -7.91 -9.87 -1.87
N LEU A 128 -8.36 -10.04 -3.11
CA LEU A 128 -9.54 -10.84 -3.43
C LEU A 128 -9.23 -12.34 -3.39
N THR A 129 -8.06 -12.75 -3.86
CA THR A 129 -7.58 -14.14 -3.75
C THR A 129 -7.53 -14.59 -2.28
N ASN A 130 -6.90 -13.80 -1.42
CA ASN A 130 -6.77 -14.10 0.00
C ASN A 130 -8.15 -14.20 0.68
N ALA A 131 -9.09 -13.32 0.35
CA ALA A 131 -10.44 -13.38 0.90
C ALA A 131 -11.21 -14.63 0.45
N ILE A 132 -11.07 -15.03 -0.81
CA ILE A 132 -11.68 -16.27 -1.32
C ILE A 132 -11.08 -17.50 -0.62
N GLU A 133 -9.77 -17.54 -0.42
CA GLU A 133 -9.09 -18.60 0.31
C GLU A 133 -9.56 -18.66 1.77
N ASP A 134 -9.62 -17.51 2.45
CA ASP A 134 -10.08 -17.42 3.84
C ASP A 134 -11.52 -17.93 4.02
N LEU A 135 -12.40 -17.67 3.04
CA LEU A 135 -13.77 -18.18 3.04
C LEU A 135 -13.87 -19.69 2.82
N LYS A 136 -12.83 -20.32 2.26
CA LYS A 136 -12.76 -21.77 2.06
C LYS A 136 -12.21 -22.52 3.27
N LEU A 137 -11.45 -21.84 4.12
CA LEU A 137 -10.91 -22.41 5.36
C LEU A 137 -12.00 -22.60 6.41
N SER A 138 -11.84 -23.61 7.26
CA SER A 138 -12.58 -23.73 8.51
C SER A 138 -12.24 -22.56 9.46
N GLU A 139 -13.07 -22.35 10.49
CA GLU A 139 -12.83 -21.25 11.43
C GLU A 139 -11.52 -21.44 12.21
N GLU A 140 -11.20 -22.68 12.64
CA GLU A 140 -9.94 -23.01 13.32
C GLU A 140 -8.71 -22.73 12.45
N GLU A 141 -8.75 -23.10 11.17
CA GLU A 141 -7.67 -22.84 10.22
C GLU A 141 -7.49 -21.34 9.94
N LEU A 142 -8.59 -20.60 9.85
CA LEU A 142 -8.57 -19.15 9.68
C LEU A 142 -7.97 -18.45 10.89
N GLU A 143 -8.32 -18.88 12.11
CA GLU A 143 -7.72 -18.37 13.34
C GLU A 143 -6.22 -18.64 13.40
N LEU A 144 -5.79 -19.85 13.03
CA LEU A 144 -4.38 -20.22 12.99
C LEU A 144 -3.60 -19.38 11.96
N LYS A 145 -4.15 -19.19 10.75
CA LYS A 145 -3.56 -18.32 9.72
C LYS A 145 -3.39 -16.90 10.24
N ARG A 146 -4.44 -16.33 10.85
CA ARG A 146 -4.40 -14.99 11.44
C ARG A 146 -3.40 -14.88 12.59
N ALA A 147 -3.25 -15.91 13.43
CA ALA A 147 -2.26 -15.94 14.49
C ALA A 147 -0.84 -15.89 13.93
N ARG A 148 -0.53 -16.75 12.94
CA ARG A 148 0.78 -16.76 12.27
C ARG A 148 1.10 -15.43 11.59
N GLU A 149 0.12 -14.80 10.95
CA GLU A 149 0.32 -13.48 10.37
C GLU A 149 0.59 -12.40 11.42
N ARG A 150 -0.08 -12.46 12.58
CA ARG A 150 0.17 -11.54 13.69
C ARG A 150 1.58 -11.71 14.24
N GLU A 151 2.02 -12.95 14.43
CA GLU A 151 3.37 -13.29 14.88
C GLU A 151 4.42 -12.80 13.88
N GLY A 152 4.26 -13.12 12.59
CA GLY A 152 5.18 -12.65 11.55
C GLY A 152 5.24 -11.12 11.44
N ARG A 153 4.12 -10.41 11.63
CA ARG A 153 4.12 -8.94 11.70
C ARG A 153 4.85 -8.43 12.94
N HIS A 154 4.72 -9.11 14.08
CA HIS A 154 5.41 -8.75 15.31
C HIS A 154 6.93 -8.94 15.17
N GLU A 155 7.37 -10.08 14.63
CA GLU A 155 8.77 -10.40 14.38
C GLU A 155 9.44 -9.39 13.44
N ARG A 156 8.78 -9.03 12.32
CA ARG A 156 9.30 -8.02 11.39
C ARG A 156 9.51 -6.66 12.07
N ARG A 157 8.54 -6.23 12.89
CA ARG A 157 8.65 -4.97 13.65
C ARG A 157 9.78 -5.02 14.68
N LEU A 158 9.97 -6.17 15.33
CA LEU A 158 11.05 -6.35 16.28
C LEU A 158 12.42 -6.30 15.58
N ALA A 159 12.56 -6.99 14.46
CA ALA A 159 13.78 -6.99 13.66
C ALA A 159 14.13 -5.59 13.15
N GLU A 160 13.14 -4.82 12.70
CA GLU A 160 13.33 -3.43 12.27
C GLU A 160 13.78 -2.53 13.42
N LYS A 161 13.14 -2.64 14.59
CA LYS A 161 13.56 -1.90 15.79
C LYS A 161 14.98 -2.22 16.20
N LEU A 162 15.35 -3.50 16.19
CA LEU A 162 16.70 -3.95 16.53
C LEU A 162 17.74 -3.39 15.53
N ARG A 163 17.41 -3.40 14.23
CA ARG A 163 18.27 -2.82 13.20
C ARG A 163 18.50 -1.33 13.44
N LEU A 164 17.43 -0.57 13.68
CA LEU A 164 17.50 0.87 13.95
C LEU A 164 18.29 1.17 15.23
N GLN A 165 18.11 0.35 16.28
CA GLN A 165 18.86 0.51 17.52
C GLN A 165 20.36 0.30 17.29
N LYS A 166 20.73 -0.74 16.54
CA LYS A 166 22.14 -1.03 16.21
C LYS A 166 22.77 0.12 15.42
N GLU A 167 22.07 0.63 14.42
CA GLU A 167 22.53 1.78 13.63
C GLU A 167 22.74 3.03 14.51
N LEU A 168 21.83 3.28 15.45
CA LEU A 168 21.95 4.39 16.39
C LEU A 168 23.12 4.22 17.35
N GLU A 169 23.38 3.01 17.84
CA GLU A 169 24.53 2.70 18.70
C GLU A 169 25.85 2.85 17.95
N GLU A 170 25.92 2.40 16.69
CA GLU A 170 27.08 2.59 15.81
C GLU A 170 27.36 4.08 15.57
N GLN A 171 26.31 4.87 15.28
CA GLN A 171 26.45 6.33 15.12
C GLN A 171 26.93 7.01 16.41
N ARG A 172 26.38 6.64 17.57
CA ARG A 172 26.81 7.21 18.87
C ARG A 172 28.27 6.90 19.16
N THR A 173 28.69 5.67 18.92
CA THR A 173 30.09 5.24 19.09
C THR A 173 31.00 6.05 18.17
N LEU A 174 30.63 6.18 16.89
CA LEU A 174 31.37 6.97 15.91
C LEU A 174 31.49 8.46 16.33
N THR A 175 30.40 9.07 16.81
CA THR A 175 30.42 10.47 17.26
C THR A 175 31.28 10.65 18.50
N PHE A 176 31.21 9.72 19.45
CA PHE A 176 32.01 9.76 20.67
C PHE A 176 33.51 9.64 20.36
N ASP A 177 33.89 8.68 19.52
CA ASP A 177 35.28 8.51 19.09
C ASP A 177 35.79 9.77 18.36
N PHE A 178 34.96 10.36 17.50
CA PHE A 178 35.27 11.61 16.83
C PHE A 178 35.49 12.76 17.81
N GLU A 179 34.65 12.91 18.85
CA GLU A 179 34.83 13.92 19.90
C GLU A 179 36.14 13.74 20.68
N CYS A 180 36.53 12.50 20.98
CA CYS A 180 37.84 12.22 21.59
C CYS A 180 38.99 12.65 20.67
N HIS A 181 38.93 12.33 19.37
CA HIS A 181 39.93 12.77 18.41
C HIS A 181 39.97 14.29 18.26
N LYS A 182 38.82 14.95 18.24
CA LYS A 182 38.70 16.40 18.19
C LYS A 182 39.39 17.04 19.39
N GLY A 183 39.08 16.60 20.62
CA GLY A 183 39.72 17.12 21.83
C GLY A 183 41.24 16.92 21.85
N ARG A 184 41.74 15.81 21.29
CA ARG A 184 43.19 15.60 21.10
C ARG A 184 43.79 16.58 20.10
N ILE A 185 43.14 16.78 18.95
CA ILE A 185 43.59 17.69 17.89
C ILE A 185 43.58 19.15 18.34
N ASP A 186 42.57 19.55 19.11
CA ASP A 186 42.47 20.91 19.65
C ASP A 186 43.64 21.27 20.59
N ASN A 187 44.34 20.25 21.12
CA ASN A 187 45.54 20.43 21.94
C ASN A 187 46.86 20.36 21.15
N PHE A 188 46.82 20.23 19.82
CA PHE A 188 48.03 20.17 19.00
C PHE A 188 48.64 21.54 18.75
N THR A 189 49.98 21.55 18.64
CA THR A 189 50.70 22.66 18.04
C THR A 189 50.56 22.63 16.52
N TRP A 190 50.73 23.79 15.86
CA TRP A 190 50.67 23.91 14.39
C TRP A 190 51.57 22.91 13.65
N ARG A 191 52.78 22.66 14.16
CA ARG A 191 53.70 21.67 13.56
C ARG A 191 53.16 20.25 13.65
N GLN A 192 52.61 19.86 14.79
CA GLN A 192 52.04 18.52 14.99
C GLN A 192 50.81 18.29 14.12
N LEU A 193 49.95 19.32 13.99
CA LEU A 193 48.76 19.25 13.14
C LEU A 193 49.12 19.04 11.66
N LEU A 194 50.09 19.81 11.15
CA LEU A 194 50.55 19.69 9.75
C LEU A 194 51.24 18.35 9.48
N GLU A 195 52.08 17.88 10.41
CA GLU A 195 52.76 16.58 10.28
C GLU A 195 51.76 15.42 10.22
N GLU A 196 50.75 15.42 11.09
CA GLU A 196 49.73 14.37 11.10
C GLU A 196 48.85 14.42 9.84
N HIS A 197 48.48 15.62 9.39
CA HIS A 197 47.70 15.80 8.16
C HIS A 197 48.45 15.31 6.91
N GLN A 198 49.77 15.51 6.85
CA GLN A 198 50.60 15.01 5.75
C GLN A 198 50.79 13.49 5.76
N ARG A 199 50.72 12.84 6.93
CA ARG A 199 50.84 11.39 7.06
C ARG A 199 49.55 10.65 6.68
N GLU A 200 48.39 11.24 6.95
CA GLU A 200 47.08 10.60 6.73
C GLU A 200 46.32 11.22 5.55
N LEU A 201 46.80 10.98 4.33
CA LEU A 201 46.26 11.58 3.11
C LEU A 201 44.95 10.93 2.61
N THR A 202 44.65 9.69 3.01
CA THR A 202 43.46 8.96 2.54
C THR A 202 42.73 8.30 3.70
N PRO A 203 41.53 8.79 4.08
CA PRO A 203 40.73 8.15 5.11
C PRO A 203 40.15 6.82 4.60
N THR A 204 40.28 5.77 5.41
CA THR A 204 39.79 4.41 5.10
C THR A 204 38.53 4.02 5.87
N SER A 205 38.15 4.81 6.87
CA SER A 205 36.96 4.60 7.69
C SER A 205 36.14 5.89 7.84
N PRO A 206 34.83 5.79 8.17
CA PRO A 206 34.01 6.97 8.42
C PRO A 206 34.59 7.88 9.51
N LEU A 207 35.17 7.30 10.57
CA LEU A 207 35.82 8.05 11.65
C LEU A 207 37.01 8.84 11.13
N GLN A 208 37.91 8.18 10.39
CA GLN A 208 39.08 8.84 9.80
C GLN A 208 38.68 9.96 8.84
N ASN A 209 37.58 9.78 8.10
CA ASN A 209 37.08 10.81 7.22
C ASN A 209 36.60 12.05 8.00
N MET A 210 35.82 11.84 9.07
CA MET A 210 35.38 12.95 9.94
C MET A 210 36.58 13.69 10.57
N VAL A 211 37.59 12.95 11.04
CA VAL A 211 38.82 13.52 11.61
C VAL A 211 39.64 14.27 10.56
N PHE A 212 39.77 13.72 9.35
CA PHE A 212 40.45 14.37 8.24
C PHE A 212 39.78 15.69 7.87
N GLU A 213 38.46 15.68 7.65
CA GLU A 213 37.66 16.88 7.38
C GLU A 213 37.82 17.94 8.46
N TYR A 214 37.84 17.55 9.74
CA TYR A 214 38.06 18.47 10.84
C TYR A 214 39.44 19.13 10.79
N ARG A 215 40.51 18.33 10.59
CA ARG A 215 41.88 18.86 10.43
C ARG A 215 42.00 19.78 9.21
N SER A 216 41.44 19.39 8.08
CA SER A 216 41.41 20.20 6.85
C SER A 216 40.74 21.55 7.07
N LYS A 217 39.64 21.59 7.83
CA LYS A 217 38.99 22.86 8.22
C LYS A 217 39.87 23.73 9.12
N LEU A 218 40.59 23.17 10.08
CA LEU A 218 41.50 23.92 10.94
C LEU A 218 42.71 24.49 10.18
N ILE A 219 43.21 23.74 9.19
CA ILE A 219 44.34 24.17 8.35
C ILE A 219 43.89 25.21 7.31
N GLY A 220 42.73 25.01 6.68
CA GLY A 220 42.19 25.88 5.62
C GLY A 220 41.37 27.08 6.11
N GLY A 221 40.99 27.15 7.39
CA GLY A 221 40.24 28.25 7.99
C GLY A 221 41.09 29.43 8.50
N LEU A 222 42.35 29.52 8.06
CA LEU A 222 43.34 30.52 8.48
C LEU A 222 43.76 31.51 7.36
N GLU A 223 43.02 31.54 6.25
CA GLU A 223 43.12 32.60 5.24
C GLU A 223 42.21 33.79 5.55
#